data_AF-C9RCH7-F1
#
_entry.id   AF-C9RCH7-F1
#
_cell.length_a   1.000
_cell.length_b   1.000
_cell.length_c   1.000
_cell.angle_alpha   90.00
_cell.angle_beta   90.00
_cell.angle_gamma   90.00
#
_symmetry.space_group_name_H-M   'P 1'
#
loop_
_entity.id
_entity.type
_entity.pdbx_description
1 polymer ?
#
loop_
_entity_poly.entity_id
_entity_poly.type
_entity_poly.pdbx_seq_one_letter_code
_entity_poly.pdbx_strand_id
1 'polypeptide(L)' 'MTLGEVFRFLEKRGYELRPCVGNSWYELLSPGGEAMLVKEEDLVRAFLAGEPGRFWEWLRKAQLCREL' A
#
# COMPACT_ATOMS: atom_id res chain seq x y z
N MET A 1 0.96 6.57 13.21
CA MET A 1 -0.11 5.93 12.41
C MET A 1 0.07 4.43 12.50
N THR A 2 -0.99 3.69 12.81
CA THR A 2 -1.02 2.22 12.95
C THR A 2 -1.42 1.56 11.64
N LEU A 3 -1.13 0.26 11.49
CA LEU A 3 -1.56 -0.51 10.32
C LEU A 3 -3.09 -0.49 10.13
N GLY A 4 -3.85 -0.52 11.23
CA GLY A 4 -5.31 -0.42 11.19
C GLY A 4 -5.81 0.93 10.66
N GLU A 5 -5.10 2.02 10.91
CA GLU A 5 -5.44 3.34 10.33
C GLU A 5 -5.14 3.40 8.83
N VAL A 6 -4.05 2.77 8.39
CA VAL A 6 -3.72 2.62 6.96
C VAL A 6 -4.84 1.88 6.24
N PHE A 7 -5.31 0.75 6.79
CA PHE A 7 -6.34 -0.07 6.15
C PHE A 7 -7.66 0.68 6.00
N ARG A 8 -8.12 1.37 7.05
CA ARG A 8 -9.34 2.19 6.97
C ARG A 8 -9.22 3.31 5.95
N PHE A 9 -8.04 3.92 5.79
CA PHE A 9 -7.84 4.94 4.77
C PHE A 9 -7.96 4.35 3.37
N LEU A 10 -7.34 3.20 3.13
CA LEU A 10 -7.33 2.51 1.84
C LEU A 10 -8.73 2.06 1.45
N GLU A 11 -9.46 1.43 2.38
CA GLU A 11 -10.85 1.03 2.19
C GLU A 11 -11.76 2.22 1.85
N LYS A 12 -11.65 3.34 2.59
CA LYS A 12 -12.40 4.58 2.29
C LYS A 12 -12.15 5.16 0.91
N ARG A 13 -10.99 4.85 0.32
CA ARG A 13 -10.59 5.29 -1.02
C ARG A 13 -10.91 4.25 -2.10
N GLY A 14 -11.53 3.13 -1.74
CA GLY A 14 -11.91 2.04 -2.65
C GLY A 14 -10.78 1.06 -2.96
N TYR A 15 -9.70 1.06 -2.19
CA TYR A 15 -8.65 0.06 -2.32
C TYR A 15 -9.05 -1.20 -1.55
N GLU A 16 -8.72 -2.37 -2.10
CA GLU A 16 -8.85 -3.65 -1.38
C GLU A 16 -7.47 -4.11 -0.92
N LEU A 17 -7.36 -4.62 0.31
CA LEU A 17 -6.18 -5.35 0.78
C LEU A 17 -6.53 -6.79 1.06
N ARG A 18 -5.70 -7.70 0.54
CA ARG A 18 -5.79 -9.14 0.80
C ARG A 18 -4.46 -9.61 1.39
N PRO A 19 -4.45 -10.21 2.59
CA PRO A 19 -3.22 -10.72 3.16
C PRO A 19 -2.70 -11.91 2.35
N CYS A 20 -1.40 -11.93 2.06
CA CYS A 20 -0.75 -13.11 1.51
C CYS A 20 -0.41 -14.07 2.67
N VAL A 21 -0.76 -15.35 2.53
CA VAL A 21 -0.57 -16.32 3.63
C VAL A 21 0.91 -16.47 3.98
N GLY A 22 1.23 -16.34 5.26
CA GLY A 22 2.51 -16.75 5.84
C GLY A 22 3.67 -15.76 5.75
N ASN A 23 3.49 -14.59 5.12
CA ASN A 23 4.53 -13.56 5.02
C ASN A 23 3.86 -12.18 5.12
N SER A 24 4.45 -11.19 5.82
CA SER A 24 3.92 -9.83 6.07
C SER A 24 3.74 -8.97 4.79
N TRP A 25 3.02 -9.52 3.83
CA TRP A 25 2.75 -9.05 2.49
C TRP A 25 1.24 -8.99 2.28
N TYR A 26 0.84 -8.03 1.49
CA TYR A 26 -0.53 -7.79 1.10
C TYR A 26 -0.59 -7.62 -0.41
N GLU A 27 -1.59 -8.24 -1.02
CA GLU A 27 -2.06 -7.84 -2.34
C GLU A 27 -2.96 -6.61 -2.16
N LEU A 28 -2.56 -5.50 -2.75
CA LEU A 28 -3.26 -4.24 -2.74
C LEU A 28 -3.86 -4.00 -4.12
N LEU A 29 -5.19 -3.95 -4.20
CA LEU A 29 -5.94 -3.66 -5.43
C LEU A 29 -6.40 -2.20 -5.40
N SER A 30 -6.05 -1.45 -6.46
CA SER A 30 -6.51 -0.08 -6.64
C SER A 30 -7.97 -0.04 -7.15
N PRO A 31 -8.70 1.06 -6.92
CA PRO A 31 -10.03 1.25 -7.50
C PRO A 31 -10.04 1.19 -9.04
N GLY A 32 -8.89 1.40 -9.68
CA GLY A 32 -8.71 1.30 -11.13
C GLY A 32 -8.44 -0.11 -11.64
N GLY A 33 -8.41 -1.12 -10.75
CA GLY A 33 -8.16 -2.52 -11.09
C GLY A 33 -6.69 -2.92 -11.19
N GLU A 34 -5.75 -2.04 -10.81
CA GLU A 34 -4.33 -2.38 -10.76
C GLU A 34 -4.02 -3.09 -9.43
N ALA A 35 -3.29 -4.21 -9.47
CA ALA A 35 -2.88 -4.96 -8.28
C ALA A 35 -1.36 -4.84 -8.06
N MET A 36 -0.95 -4.78 -6.79
CA MET A 36 0.46 -4.74 -6.39
C MET A 36 0.69 -5.52 -5.09
N LEU A 37 1.80 -6.25 -5.02
CA LEU A 37 2.27 -6.87 -3.77
C LEU A 37 3.07 -5.85 -2.96
N VAL A 38 2.62 -5.57 -1.75
CA VAL A 38 3.24 -4.60 -0.83
C VAL A 38 3.54 -5.24 0.51
N LYS A 39 4.69 -4.89 1.11
CA LYS A 39 4.98 -5.29 2.49
C LYS A 39 4.22 -4.40 3.47
N GLU A 40 3.89 -4.96 4.62
CA GLU A 40 3.29 -4.23 5.74
C GLU A 40 4.08 -2.96 6.10
N GLU A 41 5.41 -3.08 6.17
CA GLU A 41 6.28 -1.96 6.51
C GLU A 41 6.25 -0.84 5.45
N ASP A 42 6.16 -1.20 4.17
CA ASP A 42 6.10 -0.22 3.07
C ASP A 42 4.79 0.54 3.07
N LEU A 43 3.68 -0.13 3.43
CA LEU A 43 2.39 0.52 3.66
C LEU A 43 2.51 1.58 4.75
N VAL A 44 3.06 1.24 5.92
CA VAL A 44 3.19 2.22 7.01
C VAL A 44 4.13 3.36 6.61
N ARG A 45 5.27 3.05 5.99
CA ARG A 45 6.26 4.05 5.53
C ARG A 45 5.67 5.02 4.50
N ALA A 46 4.88 4.55 3.54
CA ALA A 46 4.26 5.39 2.51
C ALA A 46 3.35 6.47 3.12
N PHE A 47 2.63 6.14 4.19
CA PHE A 47 1.77 7.10 4.89
C PHE A 47 2.54 8.04 5.82
N LEU A 48 3.65 7.59 6.41
CA LEU A 48 4.53 8.43 7.21
C LEU A 48 5.35 9.42 6.36
N ALA A 49 5.69 9.05 5.12
CA ALA A 49 6.52 9.84 4.20
C ALA A 49 5.82 11.07 3.60
N GLY A 50 4.51 11.24 3.82
CA GLY A 50 3.83 12.50 3.55
C GLY A 50 3.18 12.57 2.17
N GLU A 51 1.95 12.09 2.12
CA GLU A 51 0.76 12.62 1.42
C GLU A 51 -0.12 11.42 1.07
N PRO A 52 -1.09 11.09 1.94
CA PRO A 52 -2.01 9.97 1.71
C PRO A 52 -2.73 10.04 0.34
N GLY A 53 -2.87 11.25 -0.23
CA GLY A 53 -3.43 11.48 -1.56
C GLY A 53 -2.57 10.96 -2.73
N ARG A 54 -1.25 10.81 -2.53
CA ARG A 54 -0.30 10.32 -3.55
C ARG A 54 0.25 8.94 -3.23
N PHE A 55 -0.35 8.25 -2.26
CA PHE A 55 0.07 6.94 -1.77
C PHE A 55 0.37 5.93 -2.88
N TRP A 56 -0.51 5.80 -3.89
CA TRP A 56 -0.33 4.88 -5.00
C TRP A 56 0.87 5.23 -5.89
N GLU A 57 1.05 6.52 -6.21
CA GLU A 57 2.21 7.00 -6.98
C GLU A 57 3.52 6.76 -6.22
N TRP A 58 3.50 6.96 -4.89
CA TRP A 58 4.67 6.74 -4.05
C TRP A 58 5.06 5.26 -4.02
N LEU A 59 4.10 4.36 -3.79
CA LEU A 59 4.35 2.91 -3.80
C LEU A 59 4.91 2.45 -5.15
N ARG A 60 4.32 2.92 -6.25
CA ARG A 60 4.79 2.60 -7.61
C ARG A 60 6.23 3.03 -7.82
N LYS A 61 6.61 4.25 -7.40
CA LYS A 61 7.99 4.73 -7.48
C LYS A 61 8.94 3.95 -6.56
N ALA A 62 8.51 3.66 -5.33
CA ALA A 62 9.32 2.93 -4.37
C ALA A 62 9.63 1.49 -4.84
N GLN A 63 8.70 0.83 -5.52
CA GLN A 63 8.95 -0.47 -6.15
C GLN A 63 9.90 -0.36 -7.34
N LEU A 64 9.68 0.61 -8.24
CA LEU A 64 10.57 0.84 -9.39
C LEU A 64 12.03 1.12 -8.96
N CYS A 65 12.24 1.85 -7.87
CA CYS A 65 13.56 2.11 -7.33
C CYS A 65 14.22 0.92 -6.63
N ARG A 66 13.49 -0.16 -6.32
CA ARG A 66 14.05 -1.41 -5.75
C ARG A 66 14.50 -2.40 -6.82
N GLU A 67 14.05 -2.24 -8.06
CA GLU A 67 14.46 -3.05 -9.22
C GLU A 67 15.67 -2.46 -9.96
N LEU A 68 16.20 -1.31 -9.52
CA LEU A 68 17.40 -0.64 -10.02
C LEU A 68 18.56 -0.78 -9.03
#